data_AF-A0A4Q2YK73-F1
#
_entry.id   AF-A0A4Q2YK73-F1
#
_cell.length_a   1.000
_cell.length_b   1.000
_cell.length_c   1.000
_cell.angle_alpha   90.00
_cell.angle_beta   90.00
_cell.angle_gamma   90.00
#
_symmetry.space_group_name_H-M   'P 1'
#
loop_
_entity.id
_entity.type
_entity.pdbx_description
1 polymer ?
#
loop_
_entity_poly.entity_id
_entity_poly.type
_entity_poly.pdbx_seq_one_letter_code
_entity_poly.pdbx_strand_id
1 'polypeptide(L)'
;MKAFGDDAISNGERCLVVDLGACTGMDSTFMGTLAGMAARLSVVEGGTLQIADAGERNRRSLEDLGLDFLMEIDPPSADWRGKVDEIRKSLKPPKSGASAGNQARHVLEAHQVLSNANESNARKFSTVVNLLEAELAEKQGVTEGA
;
A
#
# COMPACT_ATOMS: atom_id res chain seq x y z
N MET A 1 0.52 9.98 2.29
CA MET A 1 0.70 8.98 1.22
C MET A 1 -0.64 8.54 0.65
N LYS A 2 -1.54 7.93 1.45
CA LYS A 2 -2.89 7.51 0.99
C LYS A 2 -3.64 8.53 0.13
N ALA A 3 -3.91 9.73 0.67
CA ALA A 3 -4.67 10.76 -0.05
C ALA A 3 -4.06 11.12 -1.42
N PHE A 4 -2.72 11.19 -1.50
CA PHE A 4 -2.04 11.47 -2.76
C PHE A 4 -2.25 10.35 -3.80
N GLY A 5 -2.15 9.09 -3.38
CA GLY A 5 -2.43 7.96 -4.28
C GLY A 5 -3.89 7.90 -4.71
N ASP A 6 -4.81 8.14 -3.78
CA ASP A 6 -6.26 8.16 -4.07
C ASP A 6 -6.60 9.28 -5.07
N ASP A 7 -6.03 10.48 -4.89
CA ASP A 7 -6.21 11.61 -5.81
C ASP A 7 -5.60 11.31 -7.18
N ALA A 8 -4.39 10.74 -7.23
CA ALA A 8 -3.72 10.39 -8.49
C ALA A 8 -4.53 9.37 -9.30
N ILE A 9 -5.01 8.30 -8.65
CA ILE A 9 -5.87 7.29 -9.29
C ILE A 9 -7.18 7.92 -9.76
N SER A 10 -7.79 8.78 -8.95
CA SER A 10 -9.04 9.48 -9.31
C SER A 10 -8.86 10.45 -10.48
N ASN A 11 -7.66 11.02 -10.64
CA ASN A 11 -7.28 11.87 -11.77
C ASN A 11 -6.95 11.07 -13.05
N GLY A 12 -7.07 9.73 -13.00
CA GLY A 12 -6.88 8.86 -14.15
C GLY A 12 -5.47 8.30 -14.31
N GLU A 13 -4.59 8.48 -13.32
CA GLU A 13 -3.28 7.83 -13.32
C GLU A 13 -3.45 6.31 -13.19
N ARG A 14 -2.84 5.57 -14.11
CA ARG A 14 -2.95 4.11 -14.19
C ARG A 14 -1.68 3.40 -13.73
N CYS A 15 -0.56 4.10 -13.65
CA CYS A 15 0.69 3.54 -13.15
C CYS A 15 1.20 4.43 -12.03
N LEU A 16 1.25 3.89 -10.82
CA LEU A 16 1.88 4.55 -9.69
C LEU A 16 3.21 3.85 -9.38
N VAL A 17 4.27 4.63 -9.20
CA VAL A 17 5.61 4.13 -8.88
C VAL A 17 5.99 4.61 -7.48
N VAL A 18 6.37 3.68 -6.61
CA VAL A 18 6.85 3.97 -5.25
C VAL A 18 8.34 3.62 -5.16
N ASP A 19 9.15 4.64 -4.96
CA ASP A 19 10.60 4.49 -4.79
C ASP A 19 10.95 4.21 -3.32
N LEU A 20 11.57 3.04 -3.09
CA LEU A 20 12.01 2.56 -1.78
C LEU A 20 13.53 2.62 -1.60
N GLY A 21 14.29 3.24 -2.52
CA GLY A 21 15.76 3.24 -2.44
C GLY A 21 16.33 3.94 -1.21
N ALA A 22 15.58 4.88 -0.62
CA ALA A 22 15.92 5.53 0.66
C ALA A 22 15.15 4.95 1.87
N CYS A 23 14.32 3.92 1.66
CA CYS A 23 13.49 3.33 2.68
C CYS A 23 14.25 2.21 3.42
N THR A 24 14.56 2.42 4.71
CA THR A 24 15.33 1.44 5.52
C THR A 24 14.46 0.39 6.21
N GLY A 25 13.15 0.55 6.16
CA GLY A 25 12.18 -0.38 6.71
C GLY A 25 10.75 0.15 6.52
N MET A 26 9.81 -0.78 6.44
CA MET A 26 8.38 -0.49 6.34
C MET A 26 7.68 -1.00 7.60
N ASP A 27 6.74 -0.21 8.12
CA ASP A 27 5.80 -0.67 9.15
C ASP A 27 4.51 -1.19 8.51
N SER A 28 3.64 -1.78 9.33
CA SER A 28 2.35 -2.34 8.89
C SER A 28 1.42 -1.29 8.27
N THR A 29 1.58 0.00 8.62
CA THR A 29 0.75 1.09 8.09
C THR A 29 1.19 1.46 6.67
N PHE A 30 2.49 1.52 6.44
CA PHE A 30 3.08 1.76 5.13
C PHE A 30 2.69 0.65 4.16
N MET A 31 2.89 -0.61 4.55
CA MET A 31 2.55 -1.78 3.75
C MET A 31 1.05 -1.84 3.47
N GLY A 32 0.22 -1.53 4.47
CA GLY A 32 -1.22 -1.49 4.27
C GLY A 32 -1.67 -0.39 3.30
N THR A 33 -0.99 0.75 3.34
CA THR A 33 -1.24 1.83 2.37
C THR A 33 -0.90 1.39 0.94
N LEU A 34 0.23 0.71 0.73
CA LEU A 34 0.59 0.17 -0.58
C LEU A 34 -0.42 -0.88 -1.07
N ALA A 35 -0.85 -1.78 -0.19
CA ALA A 35 -1.87 -2.79 -0.49
C ALA A 35 -3.18 -2.14 -0.98
N GLY A 36 -3.65 -1.13 -0.24
CA GLY A 36 -4.87 -0.40 -0.59
C GLY A 36 -4.76 0.37 -1.90
N MET A 37 -3.58 0.91 -2.24
CA MET A 37 -3.35 1.54 -3.55
C MET A 37 -3.34 0.50 -4.67
N ALA A 38 -2.60 -0.60 -4.48
CA ALA A 38 -2.47 -1.66 -5.46
C ALA A 38 -3.83 -2.28 -5.84
N ALA A 39 -4.70 -2.54 -4.87
CA ALA A 39 -6.02 -3.09 -5.16
C ALA A 39 -7.00 -2.11 -5.77
N ARG A 40 -6.85 -0.80 -5.52
CA ARG A 40 -7.64 0.21 -6.24
C ARG A 40 -7.17 0.34 -7.69
N LEU A 41 -5.88 0.18 -7.95
CA LEU A 41 -5.34 0.14 -9.30
C LEU A 41 -5.72 -1.15 -10.03
N SER A 42 -5.82 -2.30 -9.35
CA SER A 42 -6.14 -3.57 -10.00
C SER A 42 -7.54 -3.63 -10.62
N VAL A 43 -8.48 -2.80 -10.15
CA VAL A 43 -9.83 -2.68 -10.75
C VAL A 43 -9.90 -1.67 -11.90
N VAL A 44 -8.82 -0.90 -12.13
CA VAL A 44 -8.69 0.02 -13.26
C VAL A 44 -8.01 -0.72 -14.42
N GLU A 45 -8.57 -0.62 -15.62
CA GLU A 45 -7.99 -1.28 -16.80
C GLU A 45 -6.57 -0.75 -17.09
N GLY A 46 -5.57 -1.64 -17.10
CA GLY A 46 -4.16 -1.29 -17.23
C GLY A 46 -3.55 -0.63 -15.99
N GLY A 47 -4.25 -0.69 -14.85
CA GLY A 47 -3.80 -0.16 -13.57
C GLY A 47 -2.70 -1.03 -12.93
N THR A 48 -1.57 -0.44 -12.55
CA THR A 48 -0.47 -1.15 -11.89
C THR A 48 0.22 -0.28 -10.84
N LEU A 49 0.61 -0.90 -9.73
CA LEU A 49 1.50 -0.31 -8.74
C LEU A 49 2.88 -0.94 -8.93
N GLN A 50 3.91 -0.11 -9.10
CA GLN A 50 5.28 -0.56 -9.27
C GLN A 50 6.14 -0.08 -8.10
N ILE A 51 7.01 -0.95 -7.62
CA ILE A 51 7.99 -0.62 -6.58
C ILE A 51 9.37 -0.50 -7.23
N ALA A 52 10.04 0.62 -6.99
CA ALA A 52 11.39 0.89 -7.46
C ALA A 52 12.39 0.78 -6.32
N ASP A 53 13.48 0.06 -6.55
CA ASP A 53 14.63 -0.05 -5.64
C ASP A 53 14.21 -0.59 -4.25
N ALA A 54 13.39 -1.65 -4.26
CA ALA A 54 13.05 -2.37 -3.05
C ALA A 54 14.28 -3.14 -2.57
N GLY A 55 15.07 -2.51 -1.70
CA GLY A 55 16.18 -3.18 -1.02
C GLY A 55 15.73 -4.52 -0.41
N GLU A 56 16.67 -5.48 -0.29
CA GLU A 56 16.36 -6.90 -0.01
C GLU A 56 15.41 -7.13 1.17
N ARG A 57 15.58 -6.36 2.26
CA ARG A 57 14.71 -6.43 3.44
C ARG A 57 13.26 -6.03 3.13
N ASN A 58 13.06 -4.94 2.40
CA ASN A 58 11.74 -4.43 2.06
C ASN A 58 11.06 -5.34 1.04
N ARG A 59 11.81 -5.81 0.04
CA ARG A 59 11.34 -6.81 -0.92
C ARG A 59 10.81 -8.05 -0.20
N ARG A 60 11.60 -8.66 0.69
CA ARG A 60 11.16 -9.83 1.47
C ARG A 60 9.92 -9.53 2.31
N SER A 61 9.84 -8.34 2.92
CA SER A 61 8.65 -7.95 3.69
C SER A 61 7.38 -7.87 2.82
N LEU A 62 7.49 -7.40 1.58
CA LEU A 62 6.36 -7.37 0.64
C LEU A 62 5.97 -8.78 0.17
N GLU A 63 6.96 -9.61 -0.16
CA GLU A 63 6.77 -11.01 -0.60
C GLU A 63 6.17 -11.88 0.53
N ASP A 64 6.66 -11.73 1.77
CA ASP A 64 6.15 -12.44 2.95
C ASP A 64 4.67 -12.11 3.23
N LEU A 65 4.27 -10.88 2.91
CA LEU A 65 2.89 -10.40 3.00
C LEU A 65 2.04 -10.74 1.77
N GLY A 66 2.62 -11.35 0.73
CA GLY A 66 1.90 -11.67 -0.51
C GLY A 66 1.48 -10.42 -1.30
N LEU A 67 2.16 -9.29 -1.09
CA LEU A 67 1.90 -8.03 -1.79
C LEU A 67 2.45 -8.04 -3.23
N ASP A 68 3.44 -8.88 -3.49
CA ASP A 68 4.00 -9.16 -4.82
C ASP A 68 2.96 -9.68 -5.83
N PHE A 69 1.81 -10.18 -5.37
CA PHE A 69 0.67 -10.53 -6.23
C PHE A 69 -0.16 -9.32 -6.68
N LEU A 70 -0.09 -8.21 -5.94
CA LEU A 70 -0.87 -7.00 -6.20
C LEU A 70 -0.05 -5.90 -6.88
N MET A 71 1.29 -5.96 -6.79
CA MET A 71 2.19 -4.93 -7.30
C MET A 71 3.44 -5.55 -7.93
N GLU A 72 4.05 -4.83 -8.87
CA GLU A 72 5.27 -5.28 -9.52
C GLU A 72 6.50 -4.75 -8.77
N ILE A 73 7.33 -5.65 -8.25
CA ILE A 73 8.56 -5.26 -7.52
C ILE A 73 9.76 -5.28 -8.45
N ASP A 74 10.29 -4.10 -8.75
CA ASP A 74 11.35 -3.86 -9.73
C ASP A 74 11.08 -4.53 -11.09
N PRO A 75 9.97 -4.25 -11.79
CA PRO A 75 9.68 -4.86 -13.08
C PRO A 75 10.76 -4.55 -14.12
N PRO A 76 11.26 -5.54 -14.87
CA PRO A 76 12.34 -5.34 -15.84
C PRO A 76 11.99 -4.41 -16.99
N SER A 77 10.71 -4.35 -17.34
CA SER A 77 10.13 -3.52 -18.40
C SER A 77 9.67 -2.14 -17.93
N ALA A 78 10.01 -1.70 -16.70
CA ALA A 78 9.60 -0.40 -16.19
C ALA A 78 10.20 0.78 -16.98
N ASP A 79 9.35 1.74 -17.37
CA ASP A 79 9.73 2.96 -18.10
C ASP A 79 10.62 3.93 -17.29
N TRP A 80 10.58 3.80 -15.97
CA TRP A 80 11.39 4.58 -15.03
C TRP A 80 12.80 4.03 -14.85
N ARG A 81 13.08 2.79 -15.28
CA ARG A 81 14.43 2.22 -15.19
C ARG A 81 15.41 3.04 -16.03
N GLY A 82 16.58 3.31 -15.46
CA GLY A 82 17.59 4.19 -16.04
C GLY A 82 17.33 5.69 -15.87
N LYS A 83 16.17 6.10 -15.33
CA LYS A 83 15.81 7.50 -15.06
C LYS A 83 15.61 7.80 -13.57
N VAL A 84 15.74 6.80 -12.71
CA VAL A 84 15.45 6.89 -11.26
C VAL A 84 16.16 8.07 -10.61
N ASP A 85 17.45 8.28 -10.89
CA ASP A 85 18.21 9.37 -10.27
C ASP A 85 17.74 10.76 -10.73
N GLU A 86 17.29 10.90 -11.97
CA GLU A 86 16.72 12.15 -12.49
C GLU A 86 15.36 12.42 -11.87
N ILE A 87 14.52 11.38 -11.77
CA ILE A 87 13.21 11.45 -11.11
C ILE A 87 13.40 11.88 -9.66
N ARG A 88 14.29 11.22 -8.90
CA ARG A 88 14.62 11.56 -7.50
C ARG A 88 15.01 13.03 -7.33
N LYS A 89 15.83 13.58 -8.22
CA LYS A 89 16.24 14.99 -8.19
C LYS A 89 15.08 15.96 -8.47
N SER A 90 14.08 15.53 -9.22
CA SER A 90 12.91 16.35 -9.59
C SER A 90 11.77 16.28 -8.57
N LEU A 91 11.78 15.28 -7.68
CA LEU A 91 10.74 15.10 -6.67
C LEU A 91 10.68 16.30 -5.73
N LYS A 92 9.46 16.79 -5.49
CA LYS A 92 9.19 17.86 -4.53
C LYS A 92 8.47 17.26 -3.33
N PRO A 93 8.82 17.68 -2.10
CA PRO A 93 8.06 17.26 -0.93
C PRO A 93 6.59 17.65 -1.09
N PRO A 94 5.65 16.79 -0.67
CA PRO A 94 4.24 17.14 -0.70
C PRO A 94 4.02 18.40 0.16
N LYS A 95 3.17 19.31 -0.32
CA LYS A 95 2.74 20.46 0.49
C LYS A 95 1.99 19.90 1.71
N SER A 96 2.50 20.14 2.91
CA SER A 96 1.95 19.62 4.17
C SER A 96 0.45 19.86 4.27
N GLY A 97 -0.35 18.79 4.32
CA GLY A 97 -1.81 18.90 4.35
C GLY A 97 -2.61 17.63 4.65
N ALA A 98 -2.01 16.57 5.19
CA ALA A 98 -2.77 15.38 5.61
C ALA A 98 -2.50 15.06 7.07
N SER A 99 -3.49 15.32 7.93
CA SER A 99 -3.44 15.02 9.36
C SER A 99 -3.38 13.51 9.62
N ALA A 100 -2.66 13.11 10.68
CA ALA A 100 -2.71 11.77 11.23
C ALA A 100 -4.14 11.44 11.72
N GLY A 101 -4.88 10.63 10.97
CA GLY A 101 -6.24 10.23 11.31
C GLY A 101 -6.54 8.78 10.91
N ASN A 102 -6.83 7.95 11.91
CA ASN A 102 -7.31 6.56 11.86
C ASN A 102 -6.40 5.49 11.22
N GLN A 103 -5.22 5.32 11.79
CA GLN A 103 -4.24 4.27 11.46
C GLN A 103 -4.84 2.84 11.53
N ALA A 104 -5.65 2.52 12.55
CA ALA A 104 -6.23 1.18 12.72
C ALA A 104 -7.22 0.80 11.61
N ARG A 105 -8.07 1.75 11.18
CA ARG A 105 -9.06 1.52 10.11
C ARG A 105 -8.39 1.28 8.76
N HIS A 106 -7.28 1.98 8.50
CA HIS A 106 -6.49 1.80 7.29
C HIS A 106 -5.74 0.46 7.25
N VAL A 107 -5.24 0.00 8.40
CA VAL A 107 -4.58 -1.32 8.50
C VAL A 107 -5.58 -2.44 8.27
N LEU A 108 -6.81 -2.33 8.77
CA LEU A 108 -7.87 -3.30 8.49
C LEU A 108 -8.22 -3.34 6.99
N GLU A 109 -8.51 -2.18 6.39
CA GLU A 109 -8.91 -2.09 4.98
C GLU A 109 -7.84 -2.72 4.07
N ALA A 110 -6.57 -2.53 4.41
CA ALA A 110 -5.46 -3.16 3.70
C ALA A 110 -5.39 -4.68 3.85
N HIS A 111 -5.64 -5.21 5.06
CA HIS A 111 -5.67 -6.66 5.29
C HIS A 111 -6.87 -7.32 4.62
N GLN A 112 -8.03 -6.65 4.59
CA GLN A 112 -9.21 -7.12 3.86
C GLN A 112 -8.94 -7.18 2.36
N VAL A 113 -8.32 -6.13 1.82
CA VAL A 113 -7.87 -6.06 0.43
C VAL A 113 -6.90 -7.19 0.09
N LEU A 114 -5.89 -7.41 0.93
CA LEU A 114 -4.90 -8.48 0.77
C LEU A 114 -5.56 -9.87 0.82
N SER A 115 -6.43 -10.08 1.79
CA SER A 115 -7.19 -11.33 1.97
C SER A 115 -8.08 -11.61 0.76
N ASN A 116 -8.69 -10.59 0.17
CA ASN A 116 -9.58 -10.74 -0.99
C ASN A 116 -8.83 -10.85 -2.33
N ALA A 117 -7.50 -10.64 -2.36
CA ALA A 117 -6.71 -10.65 -3.59
C ALA A 117 -6.57 -12.04 -4.24
N ASN A 118 -6.42 -13.11 -3.44
CA ASN A 118 -6.41 -14.49 -3.92
C ASN A 118 -6.72 -15.49 -2.79
N GLU A 119 -7.10 -16.74 -3.10
CA GLU A 119 -7.48 -17.75 -2.09
C GLU A 119 -6.34 -18.12 -1.12
N SER A 120 -5.08 -18.04 -1.55
CA SER A 120 -3.90 -18.28 -0.71
C SER A 120 -3.75 -17.20 0.36
N ASN A 121 -3.95 -15.94 -0.04
CA ASN A 121 -3.94 -14.77 0.82
C ASN A 121 -5.19 -14.77 1.73
N ALA A 122 -6.36 -15.17 1.23
CA ALA A 122 -7.58 -15.32 2.03
C ALA A 122 -7.36 -16.27 3.21
N ARG A 123 -6.74 -17.42 2.96
CA ARG A 123 -6.42 -18.40 4.02
C ARG A 123 -5.36 -17.87 4.98
N LYS A 124 -4.32 -17.21 4.48
CA LYS A 124 -3.22 -16.66 5.30
C LYS A 124 -3.65 -15.49 6.18
N PHE A 125 -4.53 -14.62 5.71
CA PHE A 125 -4.82 -13.34 6.36
C PHE A 125 -6.19 -13.27 7.04
N SER A 126 -7.08 -14.25 6.84
CA SER A 126 -8.40 -14.30 7.51
C SER A 126 -8.32 -14.08 9.02
N THR A 127 -7.36 -14.71 9.71
CA THR A 127 -7.17 -14.54 11.16
C THR A 127 -6.81 -13.11 11.55
N VAL A 128 -5.98 -12.44 10.75
CA VAL A 128 -5.52 -11.07 11.04
C VAL A 128 -6.60 -10.05 10.70
N VAL A 129 -7.33 -10.26 9.61
CA VAL A 129 -8.52 -9.48 9.25
C VAL A 129 -9.56 -9.55 10.37
N ASN A 130 -9.93 -10.77 10.80
CA ASN A 130 -10.92 -10.97 11.85
C ASN A 130 -10.50 -10.32 13.19
N LEU A 131 -9.20 -10.37 13.53
CA LEU A 131 -8.68 -9.74 14.74
C LEU A 131 -8.78 -8.21 14.67
N LEU A 132 -8.42 -7.61 13.54
CA LEU A 132 -8.49 -6.15 13.34
C LEU A 132 -9.94 -5.65 13.27
N GLU A 133 -10.86 -6.44 12.70
CA GLU A 133 -12.30 -6.14 12.73
C GLU A 133 -12.83 -6.12 14.16
N ALA A 134 -12.43 -7.09 14.99
CA ALA A 134 -12.81 -7.16 16.40
C ALA A 134 -12.27 -5.96 17.20
N GLU A 135 -10.98 -5.60 17.04
CA GLU A 135 -10.40 -4.45 17.74
C GLU A 135 -11.04 -3.11 17.37
N LEU A 136 -11.45 -2.95 16.10
CA LEU A 136 -12.15 -1.75 15.64
C LEU A 136 -13.59 -1.70 16.15
N ALA A 137 -14.27 -2.83 16.23
CA ALA A 137 -15.60 -2.93 16.83
C ALA A 137 -15.56 -2.60 18.34
N GLU A 138 -14.58 -3.12 19.08
CA GLU A 138 -14.39 -2.80 20.50
C GLU A 138 -14.07 -1.31 20.73
N LYS A 139 -13.21 -0.70 19.91
CA LYS A 139 -12.90 0.73 20.02
C LYS A 139 -14.07 1.65 19.67
N GLN A 140 -14.98 1.23 18.78
CA GLN A 140 -16.17 2.02 18.42
C GLN A 140 -17.28 1.87 19.46
N GLY A 141 -17.44 0.69 20.07
CA GLY A 141 -18.43 0.43 21.11
C GLY A 141 -18.17 1.11 22.46
N VAL A 142 -16.94 1.54 22.75
CA VAL A 142 -16.61 2.28 23.99
C VAL A 142 -17.03 3.75 23.93
N THR A 143 -17.28 4.31 22.73
CA THR A 143 -17.62 5.74 22.54
C THR A 143 -19.11 6.09 22.70
N GLU A 144 -20.01 5.09 22.78
CA GLU A 144 -21.46 5.31 22.96
C GLU A 144 -21.96 5.00 24.40
N GLY A 145 -21.04 4.77 25.34
CA GLY A 145 -21.37 4.31 26.69
C GLY A 145 -20.76 5.11 27.85
N ALA A 146 -20.53 6.42 27.68
CA ALA A 146 -20.09 7.32 28.76
C ALA A 146 -20.95 8.59 28.85
#